data_AF-A0A8C5UCG9-F1
#
_entry.id   AF-A0A8C5UCG9-F1
#
_cell.length_a   1.000
_cell.length_b   1.000
_cell.length_c   1.000
_cell.angle_alpha   90.00
_cell.angle_beta   90.00
_cell.angle_gamma   90.00
#
_symmetry.space_group_name_H-M   'P 1'
#
loop_
_entity.id
_entity.type
_entity.pdbx_description
1 polymer ?
#
loop_
_entity_poly.entity_id
_entity_poly.type
_entity_poly.pdbx_seq_one_letter_code
_entity_poly.pdbx_strand_id
1 'polypeptide(L)'
;MSSSVDTECEQCQCHSKDKHPAILYTLLSQNLRPGGARQRCLCQQHRTVCLRTPHLTCQAASDVLLKTISFVRNVAAFHLLPREDQLLLLDSCWVPLFLLGLAQEMVTVEVMEAPAPSMLKKILLSGQSEGQEPEGTQPTLAAVQQLQWCLSTFWKMELSPSEYTYLRGAVLFDPDIPGLRAPLYIKSLQGEAQRALQELHPQDQGRFSQILQLTCSLKSIPSSFITDLFFRRMGTGHAGAAAERS
;
A
#
# COMPACT_ATOMS: atom_id res chain seq x y z
N MET A 1 34.23 -32.50 -4.91
CA MET A 1 34.60 -31.07 -5.01
C MET A 1 33.27 -30.33 -4.89
N SER A 2 32.73 -30.19 -3.68
CA SER A 2 32.95 -29.03 -2.79
C SER A 2 32.46 -27.74 -3.49
N SER A 3 31.52 -26.94 -2.98
CA SER A 3 30.77 -26.92 -1.72
C SER A 3 29.76 -25.75 -1.83
N SER A 4 28.55 -25.96 -1.32
CA SER A 4 27.63 -25.04 -0.62
C SER A 4 27.80 -23.52 -0.77
N VAL A 5 26.70 -22.79 -1.06
CA VAL A 5 26.04 -21.88 -0.09
C VAL A 5 24.55 -21.72 -0.48
N ASP A 6 23.73 -22.68 -0.09
CA ASP A 6 22.35 -22.44 0.34
C ASP A 6 22.38 -22.57 1.87
N THR A 7 22.30 -21.45 2.60
CA THR A 7 21.87 -21.42 4.00
C THR A 7 21.65 -19.99 4.49
N GLU A 8 20.48 -19.80 5.10
CA GLU A 8 20.16 -18.85 6.17
C GLU A 8 19.95 -17.37 5.81
N CYS A 9 18.67 -17.01 5.62
CA CYS A 9 18.16 -15.69 6.02
C CYS A 9 17.05 -15.90 7.07
N GLU A 10 17.37 -16.61 8.15
CA GLU A 10 16.55 -16.59 9.35
C GLU A 10 16.99 -15.39 10.22
N GLN A 11 16.05 -14.47 10.46
CA GLN A 11 16.07 -13.41 11.47
C GLN A 11 16.99 -12.19 11.25
N CYS A 12 16.54 -11.24 10.43
CA CYS A 12 16.86 -9.83 10.72
C CYS A 12 16.06 -9.36 11.94
N GLN A 13 16.73 -9.18 13.09
CA GLN A 13 16.14 -8.61 14.32
C GLN A 13 16.01 -7.08 14.28
N CYS A 14 15.76 -6.50 13.10
CA CYS A 14 15.69 -5.07 12.89
C CYS A 14 14.45 -4.39 13.53
N HIS A 15 13.55 -5.18 14.15
CA HIS A 15 12.33 -4.72 14.79
C HIS A 15 12.08 -5.31 16.20
N SER A 16 13.14 -5.60 16.98
CA SER A 16 12.94 -5.86 18.42
C SER A 16 12.68 -4.53 19.13
N LYS A 17 11.40 -4.22 19.33
CA LYS A 17 10.96 -3.20 20.28
C LYS A 17 11.36 -3.64 21.70
N ASP A 18 11.88 -2.68 22.46
CA ASP A 18 12.03 -2.68 23.92
C ASP A 18 13.13 -3.54 24.55
N LYS A 19 14.39 -3.20 24.23
CA LYS A 19 15.43 -3.16 25.26
C LYS A 19 16.03 -1.77 25.28
N HIS A 20 15.72 -1.01 26.34
CA HIS A 20 16.37 0.26 26.64
C HIS A 20 17.90 0.09 26.44
N PRO A 21 18.55 0.87 25.55
CA PRO A 21 19.99 0.82 25.48
C PRO A 21 20.50 1.32 26.83
N ALA A 22 21.29 0.47 27.50
CA ALA A 22 21.98 0.86 28.72
C ALA A 22 22.70 2.19 28.46
N ILE A 23 22.46 3.18 29.32
CA ILE A 23 22.93 4.57 29.20
C ILE A 23 24.45 4.63 28.88
N LEU A 24 25.20 3.64 29.35
CA LEU A 24 26.63 3.43 29.05
C LEU A 24 26.94 3.24 27.56
N TYR A 25 26.14 2.47 26.82
CA TYR A 25 26.36 2.27 25.38
C TYR A 25 26.12 3.56 24.60
N THR A 26 25.08 4.32 24.98
CA THR A 26 24.73 5.60 24.35
C THR A 26 25.78 6.67 24.65
N LEU A 27 26.38 6.68 25.85
CA LEU A 27 27.46 7.62 26.20
C LEU A 27 28.78 7.27 25.49
N LEU A 28 29.08 5.99 25.30
CA LEU A 28 30.30 5.55 24.60
C LEU A 28 30.23 5.74 23.08
N SER A 29 29.03 5.73 22.49
CA SER A 29 28.83 5.89 21.04
C SER A 29 28.60 7.34 20.59
N GLN A 30 28.35 8.26 21.53
CA GLN A 30 28.16 9.70 21.25
C GLN A 30 29.44 10.41 20.77
N ASN A 31 30.63 9.83 20.95
CA ASN A 31 31.89 10.42 20.52
C ASN A 31 32.28 10.15 19.06
N LEU A 32 31.45 9.50 18.25
CA LEU A 32 31.84 9.11 16.88
C LEU A 32 30.94 9.55 15.73
N ARG A 33 29.75 10.15 15.90
CA ARG A 33 28.96 10.63 14.74
C ARG A 33 28.06 11.86 15.04
N PRO A 34 28.13 12.92 14.22
CA PRO A 34 27.14 14.00 14.25
C PRO A 34 25.86 13.59 13.50
N GLY A 35 24.70 13.90 14.09
CA GLY A 35 23.41 13.95 13.39
C GLY A 35 22.60 12.65 13.39
N GLY A 36 21.47 12.68 14.09
CA GLY A 36 20.51 11.57 14.18
C GLY A 36 19.84 11.26 12.84
N ALA A 37 20.38 10.27 12.13
CA ALA A 37 19.63 9.51 11.15
C ALA A 37 19.18 8.20 11.82
N ARG A 38 17.86 7.94 11.87
CA ARG A 38 17.32 6.60 12.15
C ARG A 38 18.11 5.61 11.30
N GLN A 39 18.94 4.77 11.92
CA GLN A 39 19.79 3.83 11.20
C GLN A 39 18.88 2.86 10.43
N ARG A 40 18.73 3.09 9.12
CA ARG A 40 18.05 2.16 8.22
C ARG A 40 18.91 0.91 8.13
N CYS A 41 18.39 -0.22 8.57
CA CYS A 41 19.07 -1.50 8.43
C CYS A 41 19.28 -1.79 6.92
N LEU A 42 20.49 -2.21 6.54
CA LEU A 42 20.83 -2.56 5.15
C LEU A 42 20.43 -4.00 4.77
N CYS A 43 19.61 -4.67 5.59
CA CYS A 43 19.13 -6.01 5.29
C CYS A 43 18.29 -6.00 3.99
N GLN A 44 18.26 -7.14 3.29
CA GLN A 44 17.54 -7.24 2.01
C GLN A 44 16.07 -6.81 2.11
N GLN A 45 15.41 -7.03 3.24
CA GLN A 45 13.99 -6.70 3.45
C GLN A 45 13.70 -5.19 3.56
N HIS A 46 14.64 -4.40 4.09
CA HIS A 46 14.49 -2.96 4.25
C HIS A 46 15.16 -2.15 3.12
N ARG A 47 15.68 -2.82 2.09
CA ARG A 47 16.20 -2.12 0.90
C ARG A 47 15.10 -1.33 0.22
N THR A 48 15.43 -0.10 -0.13
CA THR A 48 14.53 0.82 -0.83
C THR A 48 14.49 0.47 -2.31
N VAL A 49 13.30 0.43 -2.88
CA VAL A 49 13.07 0.06 -4.28
C VAL A 49 12.30 1.15 -5.02
N CYS A 50 12.37 1.11 -6.34
CA CYS A 50 11.53 1.93 -7.21
C CYS A 50 10.93 1.08 -8.33
N LEU A 51 9.81 1.54 -8.89
CA LEU A 51 9.18 0.91 -10.05
C LEU A 51 10.16 0.85 -11.22
N ARG A 52 10.19 -0.29 -11.91
CA ARG A 52 11.05 -0.51 -13.10
C ARG A 52 10.58 0.34 -14.28
N THR A 53 9.27 0.42 -14.47
CA THR A 53 8.60 1.17 -15.55
C THR A 53 7.62 2.19 -14.96
N PRO A 54 8.12 3.22 -14.24
CA PRO A 54 7.28 4.09 -13.42
C PRO A 54 6.16 4.76 -14.21
N HIS A 55 6.42 5.25 -15.43
CA HIS A 55 5.39 5.89 -16.25
C HIS A 55 4.20 4.96 -16.57
N LEU A 56 4.48 3.74 -17.04
CA LEU A 56 3.45 2.78 -17.43
C LEU A 56 2.67 2.28 -16.21
N THR A 57 3.38 1.87 -15.15
CA THR A 57 2.75 1.33 -13.95
C THR A 57 1.95 2.39 -13.20
N CYS A 58 2.44 3.63 -13.09
CA CYS A 58 1.71 4.72 -12.46
C CYS A 58 0.50 5.18 -13.29
N GLN A 59 0.59 5.14 -14.62
CA GLN A 59 -0.56 5.43 -15.50
C GLN A 59 -1.67 4.38 -15.30
N ALA A 60 -1.33 3.09 -15.37
CA ALA A 60 -2.29 2.02 -15.12
C ALA A 60 -2.91 2.11 -13.71
N ALA A 61 -2.10 2.41 -12.70
CA ALA A 61 -2.58 2.68 -11.35
C ALA A 61 -3.53 3.88 -11.30
N SER A 62 -3.26 4.96 -12.05
CA SER A 62 -4.15 6.12 -12.11
C SER A 62 -5.49 5.77 -12.74
N ASP A 63 -5.50 5.02 -13.83
CA ASP A 63 -6.72 4.56 -14.49
C ASP A 63 -7.55 3.68 -13.56
N VAL A 64 -6.89 2.80 -12.80
CA VAL A 64 -7.54 1.98 -11.77
C VAL A 64 -8.13 2.84 -10.65
N LEU A 65 -7.39 3.84 -10.16
CA LEU A 65 -7.89 4.73 -9.12
C LEU A 65 -9.12 5.51 -9.60
N LEU A 66 -9.11 6.00 -10.84
CA LEU A 66 -10.28 6.66 -11.45
C LEU A 66 -11.48 5.72 -11.57
N LYS A 67 -11.26 4.46 -11.98
CA LYS A 67 -12.32 3.42 -12.00
C LYS A 67 -12.86 3.15 -10.59
N THR A 68 -12.01 3.11 -9.57
CA THR A 68 -12.42 2.95 -8.17
C THR A 68 -13.26 4.14 -7.69
N ILE A 69 -12.86 5.37 -7.99
CA ILE A 69 -13.64 6.57 -7.66
C ILE A 69 -14.99 6.54 -8.38
N SER A 70 -14.99 6.19 -9.67
CA SER A 70 -16.22 6.05 -10.47
C SER A 70 -17.16 5.01 -9.86
N PHE A 71 -16.64 3.84 -9.46
CA PHE A 71 -17.40 2.82 -8.76
C PHE A 71 -18.10 3.40 -7.52
N VAL A 72 -17.37 4.00 -6.58
CA VAL A 72 -17.97 4.52 -5.33
C VAL A 72 -19.01 5.59 -5.63
N ARG A 73 -18.75 6.49 -6.58
CA ARG A 73 -19.70 7.52 -7.00
C ARG A 73 -20.98 6.97 -7.61
N ASN A 74 -20.97 5.75 -8.15
CA ASN A 74 -22.14 5.13 -8.77
C ASN A 74 -22.93 4.23 -7.80
N VAL A 75 -22.48 4.05 -6.56
CA VAL A 75 -23.23 3.26 -5.56
C VAL A 75 -24.29 4.14 -4.89
N ALA A 76 -25.55 3.95 -5.26
CA ALA A 76 -26.67 4.74 -4.72
C ALA A 76 -26.76 4.71 -3.19
N ALA A 77 -26.58 3.54 -2.58
CA ALA A 77 -26.64 3.38 -1.12
C ALA A 77 -25.56 4.17 -0.38
N PHE A 78 -24.40 4.41 -1.01
CA PHE A 78 -23.32 5.19 -0.42
C PHE A 78 -23.73 6.66 -0.23
N HIS A 79 -24.50 7.22 -1.16
CA HIS A 79 -24.99 8.61 -1.10
C HIS A 79 -26.07 8.83 -0.04
N LEU A 80 -26.69 7.76 0.45
CA LEU A 80 -27.69 7.82 1.52
C LEU A 80 -27.05 7.93 2.92
N LEU A 81 -25.74 7.71 3.03
CA LEU A 81 -25.01 7.80 4.30
C LEU A 81 -24.73 9.26 4.69
N PRO A 82 -24.61 9.56 6.00
CA PRO A 82 -24.10 10.85 6.47
C PRO A 82 -22.75 11.18 5.81
N ARG A 83 -22.51 12.46 5.51
CA ARG A 83 -21.27 12.87 4.82
C ARG A 83 -20.02 12.49 5.60
N GLU A 84 -20.07 12.56 6.92
CA GLU A 84 -18.97 12.17 7.81
C GLU A 84 -18.67 10.68 7.70
N ASP A 85 -19.71 9.83 7.64
CA ASP A 85 -19.56 8.38 7.46
C ASP A 85 -18.97 8.08 6.07
N GLN A 86 -19.40 8.80 5.03
CA GLN A 86 -18.83 8.65 3.68
C GLN A 86 -17.33 8.93 3.67
N LEU A 87 -16.87 9.98 4.35
CA LEU A 87 -15.44 10.33 4.44
C LEU A 87 -14.66 9.27 5.21
N LEU A 88 -15.19 8.79 6.33
CA LEU A 88 -14.57 7.73 7.14
C LEU A 88 -14.43 6.42 6.34
N LEU A 89 -15.48 6.02 5.63
CA LEU A 89 -15.47 4.83 4.77
C LEU A 89 -14.44 4.98 3.66
N LEU A 90 -14.43 6.11 2.94
CA LEU A 90 -13.46 6.38 1.87
C LEU A 90 -12.02 6.32 2.37
N ASP A 91 -11.72 6.94 3.51
CA ASP A 91 -10.37 6.95 4.10
C ASP A 91 -9.90 5.53 4.46
N SER A 92 -10.82 4.70 4.97
CA SER A 92 -10.53 3.31 5.33
C SER A 92 -10.41 2.37 4.12
N CYS A 93 -11.27 2.53 3.10
CA CYS A 93 -11.45 1.52 2.07
C CYS A 93 -10.75 1.82 0.74
N TRP A 94 -10.23 3.04 0.51
CA TRP A 94 -9.69 3.40 -0.80
C TRP A 94 -8.51 2.50 -1.22
N VAL A 95 -7.63 2.11 -0.28
CA VAL A 95 -6.49 1.22 -0.57
C VAL A 95 -6.99 -0.18 -0.94
N PRO A 96 -7.78 -0.90 -0.11
CA PRO A 96 -8.33 -2.19 -0.49
C PRO A 96 -9.08 -2.17 -1.83
N LEU A 97 -9.93 -1.16 -2.09
CA LEU A 97 -10.66 -1.06 -3.36
C LEU A 97 -9.73 -0.81 -4.55
N PHE A 98 -8.73 0.05 -4.38
CA PHE A 98 -7.69 0.29 -5.38
C PHE A 98 -6.91 -0.98 -5.71
N LEU A 99 -6.50 -1.75 -4.70
CA LEU A 99 -5.77 -3.00 -4.87
C LEU A 99 -6.62 -4.10 -5.53
N LEU A 100 -7.91 -4.19 -5.19
CA LEU A 100 -8.85 -5.05 -5.93
C LEU A 100 -8.94 -4.65 -7.41
N GLY A 101 -8.92 -3.36 -7.71
CA GLY A 101 -8.86 -2.85 -9.07
C GLY A 101 -7.56 -3.25 -9.80
N LEU A 102 -6.40 -3.13 -9.16
CA LEU A 102 -5.13 -3.59 -9.73
C LEU A 102 -5.15 -5.09 -10.03
N ALA A 103 -5.71 -5.88 -9.10
CA ALA A 103 -5.86 -7.31 -9.27
C ALA A 103 -6.77 -7.64 -10.46
N GLN A 104 -7.94 -7.01 -10.55
CA GLN A 104 -8.89 -7.23 -11.64
C GLN A 104 -8.33 -6.86 -13.02
N GLU A 105 -7.54 -5.78 -13.10
CA GLU A 105 -6.93 -5.30 -14.35
C GLU A 105 -5.56 -5.94 -14.63
N MET A 106 -5.15 -6.93 -13.84
CA MET A 106 -3.90 -7.69 -14.00
C MET A 106 -2.65 -6.79 -14.05
N VAL A 107 -2.64 -5.71 -13.27
CA VAL A 107 -1.51 -4.75 -13.26
C VAL A 107 -0.31 -5.37 -12.57
N THR A 108 0.79 -5.54 -13.30
CA THR A 108 2.05 -6.04 -12.74
C THR A 108 2.85 -4.91 -12.10
N VAL A 109 3.40 -5.20 -10.92
CA VAL A 109 4.25 -4.26 -10.17
C VAL A 109 5.66 -4.80 -10.20
N GLU A 110 6.49 -4.30 -11.10
CA GLU A 110 7.90 -4.65 -11.17
C GLU A 110 8.75 -3.56 -10.54
N VAL A 111 9.72 -3.98 -9.72
CA VAL A 111 10.63 -3.06 -9.03
C VAL A 111 12.09 -3.41 -9.28
N MET A 112 12.93 -2.41 -9.09
CA MET A 112 14.38 -2.52 -9.06
C MET A 112 14.93 -1.81 -7.83
N GLU A 113 16.16 -2.12 -7.44
CA GLU A 113 16.83 -1.42 -6.35
C GLU A 113 16.88 0.08 -6.65
N ALA A 114 16.48 0.90 -5.67
CA ALA A 114 16.53 2.34 -5.86
C ALA A 114 18.01 2.77 -5.95
N PRO A 115 18.40 3.55 -6.97
CA PRO A 115 19.77 4.04 -7.06
C PRO A 115 20.09 4.86 -5.80
N ALA A 116 21.24 4.58 -5.19
CA ALA A 116 21.68 5.31 -4.02
C ALA A 116 21.69 6.82 -4.36
N PRO A 117 21.06 7.69 -3.55
CA PRO A 117 21.12 9.12 -3.79
C PRO A 117 22.59 9.54 -3.81
N SER A 118 23.06 10.11 -4.93
CA SER A 118 24.47 10.47 -5.05
C SER A 118 24.82 11.43 -3.93
N MET A 119 25.97 11.20 -3.28
CA MET A 119 26.46 12.07 -2.21
C MET A 119 26.53 13.52 -2.69
N LEU A 120 26.88 13.73 -3.96
CA LEU A 120 26.88 15.03 -4.62
C LEU A 120 25.47 15.65 -4.68
N LYS A 121 24.43 14.90 -5.03
CA LYS A 121 23.05 15.39 -5.05
C LYS A 121 22.56 15.76 -3.65
N LYS A 122 22.97 15.01 -2.61
CA LYS A 122 22.69 15.38 -1.22
C LYS A 122 23.38 16.68 -0.83
N ILE A 123 24.68 16.83 -1.13
CA ILE A 123 25.47 18.02 -0.78
C ILE A 123 24.99 19.27 -1.54
N LEU A 124 24.64 19.13 -2.83
CA LEU A 124 24.18 20.24 -3.67
C LEU A 124 22.76 20.69 -3.33
N LEU A 125 21.89 19.78 -2.89
CA LEU A 125 20.50 20.10 -2.52
C LEU A 125 20.33 20.43 -1.04
N SER A 126 21.27 20.02 -0.16
CA SER A 126 21.22 20.36 1.28
C SER A 126 21.39 21.86 1.56
N GLY A 127 21.85 22.65 0.58
CA GLY A 127 21.98 24.11 0.71
C GLY A 127 20.74 24.93 0.33
N GLN A 128 19.67 24.31 -0.20
CA GLN A 128 18.52 25.04 -0.77
C GLN A 128 17.14 24.52 -0.32
N SER A 129 17.03 23.82 0.81
CA SER A 129 15.75 23.23 1.22
C SER A 129 15.46 23.39 2.71
N GLU A 130 15.16 24.62 3.13
CA GLU A 130 14.41 24.91 4.38
C GLU A 130 12.92 24.52 4.28
N GLY A 131 12.48 23.93 3.16
CA GLY A 131 11.14 23.39 2.94
C GLY A 131 11.17 21.90 2.62
N GLN A 132 11.91 21.11 3.40
CA GLN A 132 12.03 19.67 3.16
C GLN A 132 10.69 18.98 3.40
N GLU A 133 10.00 18.70 2.29
CA GLU A 133 8.93 17.71 2.13
C GLU A 133 9.12 16.55 3.12
N PRO A 134 8.04 16.10 3.81
CA PRO A 134 8.17 15.09 4.83
C PRO A 134 8.88 13.89 4.24
N GLU A 135 9.92 13.43 4.94
CA GLU A 135 10.78 12.31 4.57
C GLU A 135 9.97 11.02 4.58
N GLY A 136 9.04 10.87 3.64
CA GLY A 136 8.12 9.77 3.63
C GLY A 136 8.88 8.50 3.26
N THR A 137 8.63 7.46 4.04
CA THR A 137 9.31 6.18 4.00
C THR A 137 9.37 5.65 2.57
N GLN A 138 10.58 5.54 2.00
CA GLN A 138 10.71 4.98 0.66
C GLN A 138 10.14 3.54 0.62
N PRO A 139 9.49 3.14 -0.49
CA PRO A 139 8.98 1.78 -0.65
C PRO A 139 10.09 0.76 -0.38
N THR A 140 9.85 -0.17 0.55
CA THR A 140 10.78 -1.26 0.86
C THR A 140 10.50 -2.48 0.00
N LEU A 141 11.53 -3.28 -0.27
CA LEU A 141 11.39 -4.53 -1.01
C LEU A 141 10.37 -5.47 -0.35
N ALA A 142 10.39 -5.61 0.99
CA ALA A 142 9.45 -6.47 1.70
C ALA A 142 7.98 -6.05 1.51
N ALA A 143 7.68 -4.75 1.57
CA ALA A 143 6.32 -4.24 1.36
C ALA A 143 5.85 -4.47 -0.09
N VAL A 144 6.75 -4.31 -1.07
CA VAL A 144 6.44 -4.63 -2.47
C VAL A 144 6.21 -6.12 -2.67
N GLN A 145 7.03 -6.98 -2.06
CA GLN A 145 6.84 -8.44 -2.13
C GLN A 145 5.51 -8.87 -1.53
N GLN A 146 5.10 -8.28 -0.40
CA GLN A 146 3.78 -8.50 0.18
C GLN A 146 2.66 -8.09 -0.78
N LEU A 147 2.77 -6.92 -1.42
CA LEU A 147 1.81 -6.48 -2.44
C LEU A 147 1.75 -7.45 -3.62
N GLN A 148 2.89 -7.82 -4.19
CA GLN A 148 2.98 -8.76 -5.32
C GLN A 148 2.38 -10.13 -4.94
N TRP A 149 2.64 -10.62 -3.74
CA TRP A 149 2.06 -11.85 -3.22
C TRP A 149 0.53 -11.78 -3.15
N CYS A 150 -0.02 -10.69 -2.60
CA CYS A 150 -1.46 -10.47 -2.56
C CYS A 150 -2.07 -10.49 -3.96
N LEU A 151 -1.53 -9.72 -4.91
CA LEU A 151 -2.02 -9.67 -6.29
C LEU A 151 -1.95 -11.04 -6.98
N SER A 152 -0.83 -11.75 -6.83
CA SER A 152 -0.65 -13.08 -7.41
C SER A 152 -1.66 -14.10 -6.87
N THR A 153 -2.05 -13.97 -5.60
CA THR A 153 -3.05 -14.84 -4.97
C THR A 153 -4.44 -14.54 -5.52
N PHE A 154 -4.79 -13.27 -5.75
CA PHE A 154 -6.04 -12.89 -6.42
C PHE A 154 -6.13 -13.44 -7.84
N TRP A 155 -5.03 -13.38 -8.61
CA TRP A 155 -5.00 -13.90 -9.98
C TRP A 155 -5.22 -15.41 -10.03
N LYS A 156 -4.63 -16.16 -9.08
CA LYS A 156 -4.84 -17.61 -8.96
C LYS A 156 -6.25 -17.99 -8.51
N MET A 157 -6.96 -17.10 -7.82
CA MET A 157 -8.35 -17.35 -7.42
C MET A 157 -9.35 -17.20 -8.56
N GLU A 158 -8.95 -16.55 -9.66
CA GLU A 158 -9.76 -16.36 -10.86
C GLU A 158 -11.16 -15.83 -10.51
N LEU A 159 -11.21 -14.69 -9.81
CA LEU A 159 -12.49 -14.07 -9.47
C LEU A 159 -13.21 -13.57 -10.73
N SER A 160 -14.48 -13.93 -10.84
CA SER A 160 -15.38 -13.44 -11.87
C SER A 160 -15.72 -11.96 -11.68
N PRO A 161 -16.21 -11.26 -12.73
CA PRO A 161 -16.63 -9.86 -12.62
C PRO A 161 -17.70 -9.62 -11.55
N SER A 162 -18.62 -10.57 -11.37
CA SER A 162 -19.67 -10.50 -10.35
C SER A 162 -19.09 -10.60 -8.94
N GLU A 163 -18.11 -11.50 -8.72
CA GLU A 163 -17.42 -11.60 -7.43
C GLU A 163 -16.68 -10.32 -7.06
N TYR A 164 -15.94 -9.73 -8.02
CA TYR A 164 -15.30 -8.44 -7.79
C TYR A 164 -16.31 -7.34 -7.44
N THR A 165 -17.49 -7.36 -8.05
CA THR A 165 -18.54 -6.36 -7.79
C THR A 165 -19.05 -6.45 -6.35
N TYR A 166 -19.45 -7.64 -5.91
CA TYR A 166 -19.92 -7.84 -4.54
C TYR A 166 -18.81 -7.67 -3.51
N LEU A 167 -17.58 -8.08 -3.85
CA LEU A 167 -16.43 -7.91 -2.97
C LEU A 167 -16.11 -6.42 -2.74
N ARG A 168 -16.18 -5.59 -3.78
CA ARG A 168 -16.06 -4.13 -3.61
C ARG A 168 -17.13 -3.57 -2.70
N GLY A 169 -18.38 -4.04 -2.80
CA GLY A 169 -19.45 -3.67 -1.89
C GLY A 169 -19.13 -4.04 -0.43
N ALA A 170 -18.70 -5.29 -0.20
CA ALA A 170 -18.34 -5.77 1.13
C ALA A 170 -17.15 -5.02 1.75
N VAL A 171 -16.20 -4.56 0.93
CA VAL A 171 -15.06 -3.75 1.35
C VAL A 171 -15.44 -2.29 1.59
N LEU A 172 -16.30 -1.71 0.74
CA LEU A 172 -16.74 -0.32 0.85
C LEU A 172 -17.55 -0.07 2.13
N PHE A 173 -18.43 -1.00 2.49
CA PHE A 173 -19.31 -0.88 3.64
C PHE A 173 -18.70 -1.56 4.87
N ASP A 174 -17.68 -0.97 5.48
CA ASP A 174 -17.07 -1.49 6.71
C ASP A 174 -17.74 -0.89 7.96
N PRO A 175 -18.53 -1.67 8.74
CA PRO A 175 -19.23 -1.16 9.92
C PRO A 175 -18.33 -1.00 11.14
N ASP A 176 -17.11 -1.53 11.11
CA ASP A 176 -16.22 -1.59 12.28
C ASP A 176 -15.35 -0.33 12.43
N ILE A 177 -15.54 0.66 11.55
CA ILE A 177 -14.82 1.93 11.61
C ILE A 177 -15.29 2.76 12.81
N PRO A 178 -14.38 3.18 13.71
CA PRO A 178 -14.74 4.03 14.84
C PRO A 178 -15.30 5.39 14.40
N GLY A 179 -16.36 5.85 15.07
CA GLY A 179 -16.94 7.18 14.84
C GLY A 179 -18.05 7.23 13.79
N LEU A 180 -18.43 6.10 13.19
CA LEU A 180 -19.58 6.02 12.29
C LEU A 180 -20.89 6.37 13.02
N ARG A 181 -21.74 7.15 12.35
CA ARG A 181 -23.07 7.54 12.83
C ARG A 181 -24.13 6.48 12.50
N ALA A 182 -23.98 5.75 11.38
CA ALA A 182 -24.94 4.74 10.93
C ALA A 182 -24.34 3.32 10.80
N PRO A 183 -23.61 2.78 11.80
CA PRO A 183 -22.91 1.49 11.68
C PRO A 183 -23.85 0.30 11.43
N LEU A 184 -25.09 0.34 11.96
CA LEU A 184 -26.08 -0.73 11.74
C LEU A 184 -26.57 -0.79 10.29
N TYR A 185 -26.76 0.37 9.65
CA TYR A 185 -27.17 0.43 8.25
C TYR A 185 -26.02 -0.02 7.33
N ILE A 186 -24.79 0.45 7.61
CA ILE A 186 -23.58 0.00 6.91
C ILE A 186 -23.41 -1.52 7.04
N LYS A 187 -23.61 -2.08 8.23
CA LYS A 187 -23.58 -3.53 8.46
C LYS A 187 -24.61 -4.28 7.62
N SER A 188 -25.80 -3.72 7.44
CA SER A 188 -26.83 -4.32 6.56
C SER A 188 -26.37 -4.34 5.10
N LEU A 189 -25.81 -3.24 4.61
CA LEU A 189 -25.28 -3.15 3.24
C LEU A 189 -24.11 -4.12 3.01
N GLN A 190 -23.20 -4.22 3.98
CA GLN A 190 -22.12 -5.19 3.95
C GLN A 190 -22.64 -6.63 3.89
N GLY A 191 -23.62 -6.94 4.74
CA GLY A 191 -24.22 -8.26 4.82
C GLY A 191 -24.95 -8.65 3.52
N GLU A 192 -25.58 -7.70 2.85
CA GLU A 192 -26.20 -7.92 1.53
C GLU A 192 -25.15 -8.26 0.47
N ALA A 193 -24.05 -7.49 0.41
CA ALA A 193 -22.96 -7.75 -0.52
C ALA A 193 -22.29 -9.12 -0.26
N GLN A 194 -22.04 -9.46 1.00
CA GLN A 194 -21.46 -10.75 1.39
C GLN A 194 -22.41 -11.93 1.09
N ARG A 195 -23.71 -11.76 1.33
CA ARG A 195 -24.71 -12.78 0.99
C ARG A 195 -24.77 -13.00 -0.51
N ALA A 196 -24.83 -11.94 -1.31
CA ALA A 196 -24.82 -12.04 -2.77
C ALA A 196 -23.55 -12.74 -3.28
N LEU A 197 -22.39 -12.46 -2.67
CA LEU A 197 -21.14 -13.16 -2.98
C LEU A 197 -21.20 -14.65 -2.63
N GLN A 198 -21.80 -15.01 -1.50
CA GLN A 198 -21.98 -16.40 -1.08
C GLN A 198 -22.96 -17.16 -1.99
N GLU A 199 -24.03 -16.50 -2.43
CA GLU A 199 -25.04 -17.06 -3.33
C GLU A 199 -24.53 -17.34 -4.75
N LEU A 200 -23.41 -16.73 -5.16
CA LEU A 200 -22.72 -17.09 -6.41
C LEU A 200 -22.11 -18.50 -6.37
N HIS A 201 -21.79 -19.01 -5.17
CA HIS A 201 -21.11 -20.30 -4.96
C HIS A 201 -21.81 -21.17 -3.92
N PRO A 202 -23.09 -21.55 -4.13
CA PRO A 202 -23.88 -22.25 -3.11
C PRO A 202 -23.32 -23.64 -2.76
N GLN A 203 -22.53 -24.23 -3.66
CA GLN A 203 -21.90 -25.55 -3.47
C GLN A 203 -20.45 -25.49 -2.97
N ASP A 204 -19.85 -24.29 -2.91
CA ASP A 204 -18.46 -24.09 -2.51
C ASP A 204 -18.37 -23.05 -1.39
N GLN A 205 -18.70 -23.49 -0.17
CA GLN A 205 -18.59 -22.66 1.03
C GLN A 205 -17.13 -22.27 1.33
N GLY A 206 -16.16 -23.05 0.84
CA GLY A 206 -14.74 -22.76 1.00
C GLY A 206 -14.32 -21.50 0.24
N ARG A 207 -14.80 -21.33 -0.99
CA ARG A 207 -14.46 -20.17 -1.84
C ARG A 207 -14.80 -18.84 -1.19
N PHE A 208 -16.00 -18.69 -0.63
CA PHE A 208 -16.38 -17.46 0.07
C PHE A 208 -15.40 -17.10 1.20
N SER A 209 -15.04 -18.09 2.03
CA SER A 209 -14.09 -17.89 3.14
C SER A 209 -12.69 -17.48 2.63
N GLN A 210 -12.23 -18.09 1.54
CA GLN A 210 -10.95 -17.78 0.92
C GLN A 210 -10.93 -16.34 0.37
N ILE A 211 -12.01 -15.91 -0.29
CA ILE A 211 -12.14 -14.54 -0.82
C ILE A 211 -12.07 -13.52 0.33
N LEU A 212 -12.81 -13.75 1.41
CA LEU A 212 -12.80 -12.85 2.56
C LEU A 212 -11.43 -12.81 3.25
N GLN A 213 -10.78 -13.96 3.44
CA GLN A 213 -9.45 -14.03 4.03
C GLN A 213 -8.42 -13.28 3.18
N LEU A 214 -8.45 -13.46 1.86
CA LEU A 214 -7.55 -12.75 0.96
C LEU A 214 -7.79 -11.23 0.98
N THR A 215 -9.04 -10.82 1.14
CA THR A 215 -9.42 -9.42 1.27
C THR A 215 -8.90 -8.79 2.56
N CYS A 216 -8.89 -9.54 3.67
CA CYS A 216 -8.23 -9.10 4.91
C CYS A 216 -6.73 -8.85 4.71
N SER A 217 -6.05 -9.64 3.88
CA SER A 217 -4.64 -9.43 3.54
C SER A 217 -4.40 -8.08 2.85
N LEU A 218 -5.35 -7.59 2.03
CA LEU A 218 -5.24 -6.26 1.41
C LEU A 218 -5.32 -5.12 2.43
N LYS A 219 -6.16 -5.27 3.47
CA LYS A 219 -6.31 -4.27 4.55
C LYS A 219 -5.01 -4.06 5.35
N SER A 220 -4.08 -5.02 5.31
CA SER A 220 -2.79 -4.90 5.99
C SER A 220 -1.78 -4.00 5.28
N ILE A 221 -2.03 -3.62 4.02
CA ILE A 221 -1.10 -2.80 3.23
C ILE A 221 -1.35 -1.31 3.54
N PRO A 222 -0.34 -0.56 4.03
CA PRO A 222 -0.54 0.82 4.47
C PRO A 222 -0.74 1.77 3.29
N SER A 223 -1.63 2.74 3.48
CA SER A 223 -1.94 3.80 2.50
C SER A 223 -0.72 4.62 2.08
N SER A 224 0.14 4.97 3.04
CA SER A 224 1.38 5.70 2.77
C SER A 224 2.27 4.97 1.78
N PHE A 225 2.44 3.65 1.91
CA PHE A 225 3.23 2.85 0.98
C PHE A 225 2.66 2.89 -0.44
N ILE A 226 1.34 2.78 -0.60
CA ILE A 226 0.68 2.85 -1.91
C ILE A 226 0.84 4.24 -2.54
N THR A 227 0.63 5.30 -1.76
CA THR A 227 0.87 6.69 -2.19
C THR A 227 2.31 6.87 -2.65
N ASP A 228 3.26 6.33 -1.91
CA ASP A 228 4.69 6.48 -2.18
C ASP A 228 5.17 5.71 -3.40
N LEU A 229 4.60 4.53 -3.61
CA LEU A 229 4.94 3.66 -4.73
C LEU A 229 4.38 4.17 -6.05
N PHE A 230 3.09 4.55 -6.09
CA PHE A 230 2.38 4.86 -7.34
C PHE A 230 2.16 6.35 -7.59
N PHE A 231 2.00 7.19 -6.55
CA PHE A 231 1.43 8.54 -6.72
C PHE A 231 2.40 9.67 -6.40
N ARG A 232 3.42 9.45 -5.56
CA ARG A 232 4.36 10.49 -5.10
C ARG A 232 5.10 11.21 -6.24
N ARG A 233 5.57 10.48 -7.26
CA ARG A 233 6.37 11.10 -8.35
C ARG A 233 5.54 11.73 -9.46
N MET A 234 4.22 11.53 -9.47
CA MET A 234 3.35 12.15 -10.46
C MET A 234 3.11 13.64 -10.17
N GLY A 235 3.23 14.08 -8.91
CA GLY A 235 3.07 15.47 -8.51
C GLY A 235 4.21 16.40 -8.95
N THR A 236 5.40 15.87 -9.26
CA THR A 236 6.60 16.67 -9.54
C THR A 236 6.92 16.81 -11.05
N GLY A 237 6.13 16.19 -11.93
CA GLY A 237 6.43 16.10 -13.37
C GLY A 237 5.89 17.22 -14.25
N HIS A 238 5.01 18.10 -13.76
CA HIS A 238 4.38 19.15 -14.56
C HIS A 238 4.78 20.59 -14.18
N ALA A 239 5.51 20.80 -13.08
CA ALA A 239 5.94 22.14 -12.67
C ALA A 239 7.26 22.61 -13.33
N GLY A 240 8.02 21.72 -13.96
CA GLY A 240 9.33 22.04 -14.55
C GLY A 240 9.31 22.43 -16.03
N ALA A 241 8.22 22.19 -16.77
CA ALA A 241 8.19 22.37 -18.23
C ALA A 241 7.64 23.74 -18.69
N ALA A 242 7.19 24.60 -17.75
CA ALA A 242 6.63 25.92 -18.07
C ALA A 242 7.63 27.08 -17.93
N ALA A 243 8.87 26.84 -17.48
CA ALA A 243 9.85 27.88 -17.20
C ALA A 243 10.92 28.12 -18.31
N GLU A 244 10.92 27.34 -19.40
CA GLU A 244 11.88 27.49 -20.51
C GLU A 244 11.28 28.11 -21.79
N ARG A 245 10.15 28.81 -21.67
CA ARG A 245 9.66 29.69 -22.74
C ARG A 245 9.22 31.04 -22.16
N SER A 246 10.20 31.87 -21.84
CA SER A 246 10.06 33.32 -21.72
C SER A 246 11.39 33.97 -22.08
#